data_AF-A0A8T0X987-F1
#
_entry.id   AF-A0A8T0X987-F1
#
_cell.length_a   1.000
_cell.length_b   1.000
_cell.length_c   1.000
_cell.angle_alpha   90.00
_cell.angle_beta   90.00
_cell.angle_gamma   90.00
#
_symmetry.space_group_name_H-M   'P 1'
#
loop_
_entity.id
_entity.type
_entity.pdbx_description
1 polymer ?
#
loop_
_entity_poly.entity_id
_entity_poly.type
_entity_poly.pdbx_seq_one_letter_code
_entity_poly.pdbx_strand_id
1 'polypeptide(L)'
;MGHPEWKKLQTGWPIYLDELDRMFMGVAVDGSTSYIPGDKNPLDDIPSDEEEDSEEDHDLHTPHSIGSKRTSNSSQSLRSTASSPNKKMKSPAVRAMVSQLQLHNDIQTQRNVAMEGFICKRQEEKQAEESKLEKHLDTIMDAARACGVTDDNVQLWVGVLKIAKDKAASYFFLRSMPPGRKALIEDYSRVID
;
A
#
# COMPACT_ATOMS: atom_id res chain seq x y z
N MET A 1 0.23 -16.67 28.53
CA MET A 1 1.02 -17.45 27.54
C MET A 1 0.87 -16.75 26.21
N GLY A 2 1.92 -16.11 25.69
CA GLY A 2 1.85 -15.29 24.48
C GLY A 2 1.97 -16.14 23.20
N HIS A 3 1.25 -15.76 22.14
CA HIS A 3 1.28 -16.45 20.86
C HIS A 3 2.63 -16.21 20.14
N PRO A 4 3.46 -17.24 19.93
CA PRO A 4 4.76 -17.11 19.27
C PRO A 4 4.64 -16.59 17.84
N GLU A 5 3.53 -16.90 17.18
CA GLU A 5 3.16 -16.43 15.85
C GLU A 5 3.13 -14.90 15.75
N TRP A 6 2.78 -14.21 16.84
CA TRP A 6 2.75 -12.74 16.88
C TRP A 6 4.15 -12.12 16.88
N LYS A 7 5.19 -12.91 17.17
CA LYS A 7 6.59 -12.49 17.02
C LYS A 7 7.09 -12.58 15.58
N LYS A 8 6.45 -13.37 14.71
CA LYS A 8 6.80 -13.41 13.27
C LYS A 8 6.46 -12.10 12.57
N LEU A 9 5.44 -11.39 13.08
CA LEU A 9 5.10 -10.04 12.66
C LEU A 9 6.04 -8.95 13.22
N GLN A 10 6.93 -9.29 14.16
CA GLN A 10 7.96 -8.35 14.66
C GLN A 10 9.18 -8.30 13.73
N THR A 11 9.35 -9.31 12.88
CA THR A 11 10.47 -9.43 11.95
C THR A 11 10.07 -9.01 10.54
N GLY A 12 10.30 -7.74 10.23
CA GLY A 12 10.28 -7.23 8.86
C GLY A 12 8.93 -7.33 8.14
N TRP A 13 8.97 -6.97 6.87
CA TRP A 13 7.80 -7.03 6.00
C TRP A 13 7.46 -8.48 5.64
N PRO A 14 6.17 -8.77 5.40
CA PRO A 14 5.80 -10.07 4.88
C PRO A 14 6.48 -10.35 3.55
N ILE A 15 6.93 -11.58 3.35
CA ILE A 15 7.62 -12.03 2.13
C ILE A 15 6.83 -11.81 0.83
N TYR A 16 5.52 -11.62 0.94
CA TYR A 16 4.58 -11.42 -0.16
C TYR A 16 4.33 -9.93 -0.49
N LEU A 17 5.13 -9.00 0.04
CA LEU A 17 4.92 -7.56 -0.18
C LEU A 17 4.94 -7.18 -1.68
N ASP A 18 5.84 -7.77 -2.46
CA ASP A 18 5.93 -7.51 -3.90
C ASP A 18 4.71 -8.06 -4.66
N GLU A 19 4.13 -9.13 -4.15
CA GLU A 19 2.88 -9.70 -4.69
C GLU A 19 1.69 -8.81 -4.36
N LEU A 20 1.64 -8.23 -3.15
CA LEU A 20 0.65 -7.22 -2.79
C LEU A 20 0.78 -5.97 -3.67
N ASP A 21 1.98 -5.45 -3.83
CA ASP A 21 2.24 -4.28 -4.69
C ASP A 21 1.74 -4.56 -6.12
N ARG A 22 2.02 -5.75 -6.66
CA ARG A 22 1.52 -6.18 -7.97
C ARG A 22 0.00 -6.30 -8.03
N MET A 23 -0.65 -6.83 -6.99
CA MET A 23 -2.10 -7.03 -6.95
C MET A 23 -2.88 -5.72 -6.81
N PHE A 24 -2.33 -4.74 -6.09
CA PHE A 24 -2.97 -3.45 -5.82
C PHE A 24 -2.44 -2.31 -6.71
N MET A 25 -1.56 -2.61 -7.66
CA MET A 25 -1.08 -1.65 -8.65
C MET A 25 -2.26 -1.08 -9.46
N GLY A 26 -2.52 0.22 -9.29
CA GLY A 26 -3.64 0.91 -9.95
C GLY A 26 -4.97 0.86 -9.20
N VAL A 27 -5.04 0.24 -8.02
CA VAL A 27 -6.22 0.23 -7.15
C VAL A 27 -5.95 1.13 -5.93
N ALA A 28 -6.56 2.32 -5.91
CA ALA A 28 -6.53 3.18 -4.74
C ALA A 28 -7.69 2.82 -3.81
N VAL A 29 -7.38 2.25 -2.64
CA VAL A 29 -8.37 2.11 -1.55
C VAL A 29 -8.43 3.46 -0.82
N ASP A 30 -9.17 4.41 -1.40
CA ASP A 30 -9.32 5.79 -0.90
C ASP A 30 -10.39 5.93 0.19
N GLY A 31 -11.11 4.84 0.49
CA GLY A 31 -12.20 4.83 1.46
C GLY A 31 -13.49 5.49 0.95
N SER A 32 -13.59 5.83 -0.33
CA SER A 32 -14.83 6.33 -0.95
C SER A 32 -15.99 5.33 -0.80
N THR A 33 -15.69 4.03 -0.75
CA THR A 33 -16.66 2.95 -0.52
C THR A 33 -16.85 2.59 0.96
N SER A 34 -16.25 3.33 1.90
CA SER A 34 -16.35 3.01 3.32
C SER A 34 -17.74 3.36 3.87
N TYR A 35 -18.37 2.41 4.56
CA TYR A 35 -19.67 2.62 5.20
C TYR A 35 -19.53 3.49 6.45
N ILE A 36 -20.25 4.62 6.49
CA ILE A 36 -20.31 5.53 7.64
C ILE A 36 -21.67 5.36 8.35
N PRO A 37 -21.72 4.78 9.55
CA PRO A 37 -22.97 4.65 10.29
C PRO A 37 -23.61 6.01 10.58
N GLY A 38 -24.83 6.23 10.08
CA GLY A 38 -25.58 7.49 10.22
C GLY A 38 -25.53 8.40 8.99
N ASP A 39 -24.90 7.95 7.89
CA ASP A 39 -25.04 8.61 6.61
C ASP A 39 -26.48 8.51 6.08
N LYS A 40 -26.96 9.60 5.51
CA LYS A 40 -28.35 9.80 5.05
C LYS A 40 -28.52 9.42 3.58
N ASN A 41 -27.42 9.07 2.91
CA ASN A 41 -27.39 8.69 1.50
C ASN A 41 -26.43 7.51 1.33
N PRO A 42 -26.91 6.25 1.46
CA PRO A 42 -26.10 5.10 1.11
C PRO A 42 -25.65 5.25 -0.35
N LEU A 43 -24.38 4.96 -0.64
CA LEU A 43 -23.87 4.91 -2.01
C LEU A 43 -24.49 3.68 -2.70
N ASP A 44 -25.59 3.87 -3.43
CA ASP A 44 -26.01 2.96 -4.48
C ASP A 44 -25.12 3.24 -5.69
N ASP A 45 -24.00 2.52 -5.79
CA ASP A 45 -23.30 2.30 -7.07
C ASP A 45 -22.39 1.07 -6.92
N ILE A 46 -23.03 -0.09 -6.80
CA ILE A 46 -22.45 -1.34 -7.27
C ILE A 46 -23.04 -1.55 -8.66
N PRO A 47 -22.27 -1.46 -9.76
CA PRO A 47 -22.76 -1.98 -11.04
C PRO A 47 -22.81 -3.50 -10.88
N SER A 48 -23.98 -3.99 -10.46
CA SER A 48 -24.34 -5.40 -10.46
C SER A 48 -24.65 -5.77 -11.90
N ASP A 49 -23.66 -6.30 -12.59
CA ASP A 49 -23.85 -7.04 -13.85
C ASP A 49 -24.49 -8.38 -13.51
N GLU A 50 -25.75 -8.36 -13.08
CA GLU A 50 -26.54 -9.56 -12.83
C GLU A 50 -27.87 -9.42 -13.55
N GLU A 51 -27.98 -10.25 -14.59
CA GLU A 51 -29.12 -10.48 -15.45
C GLU A 51 -30.44 -10.55 -14.67
N GLU A 52 -31.43 -9.91 -15.25
CA GLU A 52 -32.83 -9.83 -14.86
C GLU A 52 -33.46 -11.22 -14.71
N ASP A 53 -33.90 -11.60 -13.51
CA ASP A 53 -35.02 -12.54 -13.34
C ASP A 53 -35.80 -12.32 -12.03
N SER A 54 -36.77 -11.43 -12.15
CA SER A 54 -38.19 -11.58 -11.79
C SER A 54 -38.67 -12.14 -10.42
N GLU A 55 -39.67 -11.40 -9.92
CA GLU A 55 -40.81 -11.74 -9.04
C GLU A 55 -40.68 -11.91 -7.50
N GLU A 56 -41.63 -11.21 -6.87
CA GLU A 56 -42.46 -11.63 -5.71
C GLU A 56 -42.08 -11.21 -4.27
N ASP A 57 -42.68 -10.07 -3.90
CA ASP A 57 -43.49 -9.84 -2.70
C ASP A 57 -43.21 -10.69 -1.44
N HIS A 58 -42.54 -10.08 -0.45
CA HIS A 58 -42.79 -10.41 0.95
C HIS A 58 -42.71 -9.17 1.84
N ASP A 59 -43.88 -8.57 2.00
CA ASP A 59 -44.33 -7.78 3.15
C ASP A 59 -43.91 -8.41 4.50
N LEU A 60 -42.92 -7.84 5.19
CA LEU A 60 -42.62 -8.16 6.59
C LEU A 60 -42.31 -6.90 7.41
N HIS A 61 -43.37 -6.12 7.63
CA HIS A 61 -43.79 -5.54 8.91
C HIS A 61 -42.70 -5.24 9.98
N THR A 62 -42.42 -3.95 10.17
CA THR A 62 -41.79 -3.40 11.38
C THR A 62 -42.70 -3.63 12.60
N PRO A 63 -42.23 -4.18 13.74
CA PRO A 63 -43.08 -4.28 14.92
C PRO A 63 -43.26 -2.90 15.56
N HIS A 64 -44.47 -2.36 15.44
CA HIS A 64 -44.89 -1.13 16.13
C HIS A 64 -44.91 -1.33 17.65
N SER A 65 -44.32 -0.36 18.36
CA SER A 65 -44.29 -0.29 19.82
C SER A 65 -45.70 -0.22 20.41
N ILE A 66 -46.05 -1.19 21.26
CA ILE A 66 -47.28 -1.15 22.08
C ILE A 66 -47.06 -0.18 23.23
N GLY A 67 -47.37 1.10 22.99
CA GLY A 67 -47.54 2.10 24.04
C GLY A 67 -48.67 1.69 24.98
N SER A 68 -48.34 1.35 26.21
CA SER A 68 -49.32 1.00 27.24
C SER A 68 -50.18 2.22 27.61
N LYS A 69 -51.50 2.09 27.42
CA LYS A 69 -52.49 3.12 27.69
C LYS A 69 -52.66 3.31 29.20
N ARG A 70 -52.71 4.58 29.58
CA ARG A 70 -52.92 5.11 30.95
C ARG A 70 -54.20 4.56 31.57
N THR A 71 -54.13 4.09 32.81
CA THR A 71 -55.28 4.05 33.72
C THR A 71 -54.96 4.80 35.01
N SER A 72 -55.81 5.80 35.22
CA SER A 72 -56.12 6.63 36.38
C SER A 72 -55.76 6.14 37.80
N ASN A 73 -55.24 7.10 38.56
CA ASN A 73 -55.45 7.39 39.99
C ASN A 73 -55.29 6.24 40.99
N SER A 74 -54.12 6.22 41.65
CA SER A 74 -54.10 6.04 43.10
C SER A 74 -53.05 6.98 43.71
N SER A 75 -53.51 7.71 44.71
CA SER A 75 -52.78 8.69 45.51
C SER A 75 -51.61 8.05 46.24
N GLN A 76 -50.38 8.40 45.85
CA GLN A 76 -49.25 8.26 46.76
C GLN A 76 -48.17 9.30 46.44
N SER A 77 -48.06 10.24 47.38
CA SER A 77 -46.87 11.01 47.73
C SER A 77 -45.68 10.89 46.81
N LEU A 78 -45.40 11.92 45.99
CA LEU A 78 -44.05 12.30 45.60
C LEU A 78 -44.00 13.80 45.29
N ARG A 79 -43.54 14.61 46.24
CA ARG A 79 -42.83 15.85 45.90
C ARG A 79 -41.53 15.45 45.22
N SER A 80 -41.58 15.07 43.95
CA SER A 80 -40.40 14.91 43.12
C SER A 80 -40.08 16.25 42.49
N THR A 81 -39.37 17.11 43.24
CA THR A 81 -38.42 18.03 42.60
C THR A 81 -37.21 17.20 42.16
N ALA A 82 -37.44 16.25 41.25
CA ALA A 82 -36.37 15.58 40.55
C ALA A 82 -35.80 16.62 39.58
N SER A 83 -34.88 17.43 40.07
CA SER A 83 -33.87 18.04 39.21
C SER A 83 -33.24 16.88 38.45
N SER A 84 -33.65 16.70 37.19
CA SER A 84 -32.99 15.73 36.31
C SER A 84 -31.51 16.08 36.33
N PRO A 85 -30.61 15.15 36.70
CA PRO A 85 -29.19 15.38 36.54
C PRO A 85 -28.98 15.76 35.08
N ASN A 86 -28.48 16.97 34.86
CA ASN A 86 -28.29 17.56 33.55
C ASN A 86 -27.68 16.50 32.62
N LYS A 87 -28.37 16.14 31.52
CA LYS A 87 -27.96 15.07 30.55
C LYS A 87 -26.61 15.34 29.85
N LYS A 88 -25.78 16.25 30.35
CA LYS A 88 -24.53 16.73 29.72
C LYS A 88 -23.26 16.04 30.23
N MET A 89 -23.34 15.22 31.28
CA MET A 89 -22.17 14.46 31.74
C MET A 89 -22.11 13.14 30.99
N LYS A 90 -21.26 13.07 29.94
CA LYS A 90 -20.95 11.82 29.20
C LYS A 90 -20.69 10.71 30.22
N SER A 91 -21.44 9.60 30.16
CA SER A 91 -21.32 8.48 31.11
C SER A 91 -19.85 8.04 31.28
N PRO A 92 -19.41 7.58 32.47
CA PRO A 92 -18.07 7.02 32.67
C PRO A 92 -17.68 5.99 31.61
N ALA A 93 -18.63 5.15 31.19
CA ALA A 93 -18.43 4.18 30.11
C ALA A 93 -18.15 4.86 28.77
N VAL A 94 -18.89 5.94 28.43
CA VAL A 94 -18.67 6.71 27.20
C VAL A 94 -17.30 7.39 27.21
N ARG A 95 -16.84 7.89 28.36
CA ARG A 95 -15.48 8.46 28.48
C ARG A 95 -14.40 7.41 28.29
N ALA A 96 -14.58 6.21 28.87
CA ALA A 96 -13.65 5.10 28.67
C ALA A 96 -13.60 4.68 27.18
N MET A 97 -14.75 4.56 26.51
CA MET A 97 -14.79 4.25 25.07
C MET A 97 -14.08 5.31 24.22
N VAL A 98 -14.32 6.60 24.48
CA VAL A 98 -13.63 7.68 23.74
C VAL A 98 -12.12 7.62 23.95
N SER A 99 -11.66 7.37 25.17
CA SER A 99 -10.23 7.22 25.46
C SER A 99 -9.60 6.02 24.74
N GLN A 100 -10.31 4.89 24.67
CA GLN A 100 -9.84 3.71 23.93
C GLN A 100 -9.81 3.95 22.42
N LEU A 101 -10.81 4.64 21.87
CA LEU A 101 -10.83 5.04 20.45
C LEU A 101 -9.67 5.98 20.11
N GLN A 102 -9.35 6.93 20.97
CA GLN A 102 -8.20 7.82 20.80
C GLN A 102 -6.90 7.03 20.81
N LEU A 103 -6.69 6.14 21.79
CA LEU A 103 -5.52 5.28 21.83
C LEU A 103 -5.40 4.39 20.57
N HIS A 104 -6.51 3.83 20.10
CA HIS A 104 -6.53 3.04 18.88
C HIS A 104 -6.13 3.88 17.65
N ASN A 105 -6.65 5.10 17.52
CA ASN A 105 -6.27 6.02 16.44
C ASN A 105 -4.79 6.41 16.52
N ASP A 106 -4.26 6.65 17.71
CA ASP A 106 -2.84 6.98 17.89
C ASP A 106 -1.95 5.79 17.47
N ILE A 107 -2.30 4.57 17.88
CA ILE A 107 -1.60 3.35 17.49
C ILE A 107 -1.67 3.13 15.97
N GLN A 108 -2.85 3.29 15.36
CA GLN A 108 -3.05 3.23 13.91
C GLN A 108 -2.16 4.24 13.18
N THR A 109 -2.15 5.48 13.65
CA THR A 109 -1.36 6.57 13.06
C THR A 109 0.13 6.26 13.14
N GLN A 110 0.62 5.82 14.31
CA GLN A 110 2.02 5.42 14.49
C GLN A 110 2.40 4.25 13.57
N ARG A 111 1.52 3.26 13.43
CA ARG A 111 1.73 2.12 12.53
C ARG A 111 1.83 2.57 11.07
N ASN A 112 0.95 3.47 10.64
CA ASN A 112 0.95 3.98 9.27
C ASN A 112 2.21 4.82 8.98
N VAL A 113 2.65 5.66 9.92
CA VAL A 113 3.91 6.42 9.77
C VAL A 113 5.12 5.49 9.69
N ALA A 114 5.17 4.46 10.55
CA ALA A 114 6.25 3.48 10.49
C ALA A 114 6.26 2.74 9.14
N MET A 115 5.08 2.33 8.66
CA MET A 115 4.90 1.70 7.36
C MET A 115 5.41 2.58 6.21
N GLU A 116 5.00 3.85 6.18
CA GLU A 116 5.43 4.84 5.20
C GLU A 116 6.96 4.98 5.19
N GLY A 117 7.58 5.11 6.36
CA GLY A 117 9.03 5.24 6.48
C GLY A 117 9.79 4.05 5.90
N PHE A 118 9.26 2.84 6.05
CA PHE A 118 9.87 1.66 5.44
C PHE A 118 9.67 1.60 3.91
N ILE A 119 8.49 2.00 3.41
CA ILE A 119 8.23 2.08 1.96
C ILE A 119 9.18 3.09 1.33
N CYS A 120 9.29 4.29 1.89
CA CYS A 120 10.22 5.33 1.44
C CYS A 120 11.66 4.82 1.41
N LYS A 121 12.14 4.19 2.49
CA LYS A 121 13.49 3.64 2.54
C LYS A 121 13.75 2.61 1.43
N ARG A 122 12.78 1.72 1.17
CA ARG A 122 12.89 0.71 0.10
C ARG A 122 12.93 1.36 -1.28
N GLN A 123 12.09 2.39 -1.50
CA GLN A 123 12.06 3.16 -2.73
C GLN A 123 13.41 3.86 -2.95
N GLU A 124 13.96 4.48 -1.91
CA GLU A 124 15.28 5.13 -1.95
C GLU A 124 16.40 4.15 -2.26
N GLU A 125 16.40 2.96 -1.64
CA GLU A 125 17.38 1.90 -1.92
C GLU A 125 17.30 1.43 -3.38
N LYS A 126 16.08 1.18 -3.89
CA LYS A 126 15.85 0.80 -5.28
C LYS A 126 16.30 1.88 -6.26
N GLN A 127 15.91 3.15 -6.03
CA GLN A 127 16.35 4.28 -6.85
C GLN A 127 17.87 4.48 -6.79
N ALA A 128 18.49 4.25 -5.64
CA ALA A 128 19.94 4.34 -5.51
C ALA A 128 20.67 3.22 -6.26
N GLU A 129 20.11 2.01 -6.30
CA GLU A 129 20.64 0.91 -7.11
C GLU A 129 20.48 1.17 -8.61
N GLU A 130 19.30 1.62 -9.04
CA GLU A 130 19.02 2.00 -10.43
C GLU A 130 19.96 3.13 -10.90
N SER A 131 20.14 4.19 -10.08
CA SER A 131 21.07 5.29 -10.39
C SER A 131 22.53 4.84 -10.45
N LYS A 132 22.95 3.86 -9.63
CA LYS A 132 24.30 3.28 -9.71
C LYS A 132 24.48 2.48 -10.98
N LEU A 133 23.47 1.71 -11.38
CA LEU A 133 23.48 0.93 -12.62
C LEU A 133 23.56 1.85 -13.84
N GLU A 134 22.73 2.89 -13.88
CA GLU A 134 22.72 3.88 -14.96
C GLU A 134 24.10 4.52 -15.14
N LYS A 135 24.69 5.05 -14.07
CA LYS A 135 26.05 5.63 -14.10
C LYS A 135 27.12 4.64 -14.55
N HIS A 136 26.97 3.37 -14.18
CA HIS A 136 27.89 2.32 -14.61
C HIS A 136 27.80 2.08 -16.12
N LEU A 137 26.58 2.01 -16.66
CA LEU A 137 26.33 1.87 -18.09
C LEU A 137 26.83 3.09 -18.87
N ASP A 138 26.57 4.30 -18.40
CA ASP A 138 27.06 5.54 -19.01
C ASP A 138 28.59 5.53 -19.14
N THR A 139 29.28 5.13 -18.07
CA THR A 139 30.74 5.04 -18.06
C THR A 139 31.26 4.04 -19.11
N ILE A 140 30.58 2.91 -19.28
CA ILE A 140 30.93 1.91 -20.30
C ILE A 140 30.67 2.47 -21.70
N MET A 141 29.53 3.11 -21.92
CA MET A 141 29.16 3.71 -23.20
C MET A 141 30.15 4.80 -23.62
N ASP A 142 30.55 5.68 -22.71
CA ASP A 142 31.53 6.73 -22.98
C ASP A 142 32.92 6.17 -23.29
N ALA A 143 33.35 5.15 -22.55
CA ALA A 143 34.60 4.45 -22.85
C ALA A 143 34.57 3.75 -24.21
N ALA A 144 33.42 3.21 -24.63
CA ALA A 144 33.24 2.60 -25.95
C ALA A 144 33.28 3.65 -27.06
N ARG A 145 32.61 4.80 -26.90
CA ARG A 145 32.67 5.93 -27.84
C ARG A 145 34.10 6.44 -28.02
N ALA A 146 34.87 6.55 -26.93
CA ALA A 146 36.28 6.92 -26.99
C ALA A 146 37.15 5.91 -27.78
N CYS A 147 36.65 4.68 -28.00
CA CYS A 147 37.29 3.65 -28.81
C CYS A 147 36.78 3.59 -30.25
N GLY A 148 35.91 4.52 -30.66
CA GLY A 148 35.38 4.63 -32.02
C GLY A 148 34.09 3.85 -32.27
N VAL A 149 33.36 3.45 -31.23
CA VAL A 149 32.00 2.92 -31.38
C VAL A 149 31.05 4.07 -31.72
N THR A 150 30.32 3.94 -32.83
CA THR A 150 29.38 4.92 -33.37
C THR A 150 28.11 4.21 -33.85
N ASP A 151 27.06 4.96 -34.16
CA ASP A 151 25.80 4.38 -34.63
C ASP A 151 25.93 3.70 -36.01
N ASP A 152 26.98 4.02 -36.77
CA ASP A 152 27.29 3.37 -38.05
C ASP A 152 27.84 1.95 -37.88
N ASN A 153 28.36 1.60 -36.70
CA ASN A 153 28.95 0.31 -36.39
C ASN A 153 28.17 -0.47 -35.33
N VAL A 154 26.86 -0.59 -35.53
CA VAL A 154 25.88 -1.25 -34.64
C VAL A 154 26.34 -2.60 -34.06
N GLN A 155 27.10 -3.41 -34.82
CA GLN A 155 27.61 -4.68 -34.33
C GLN A 155 28.55 -4.52 -33.11
N LEU A 156 29.32 -3.43 -33.04
CA LEU A 156 30.16 -3.14 -31.88
C LEU A 156 29.31 -2.80 -30.65
N TRP A 157 28.16 -2.15 -30.82
CA TRP A 157 27.21 -1.93 -29.71
C TRP A 157 26.68 -3.24 -29.11
N VAL A 158 26.52 -4.29 -29.91
CA VAL A 158 26.18 -5.63 -29.40
C VAL A 158 27.29 -6.17 -28.50
N GLY A 159 28.55 -5.99 -28.89
CA GLY A 159 29.71 -6.33 -28.05
C GLY A 159 29.73 -5.55 -26.74
N VAL A 160 29.50 -4.22 -26.80
CA VAL A 160 29.40 -3.35 -25.61
C VAL A 160 28.29 -3.80 -24.67
N LEU A 161 27.11 -4.16 -25.20
CA LEU A 161 26.00 -4.67 -24.40
C LEU A 161 26.34 -5.98 -23.68
N LYS A 162 27.02 -6.91 -24.36
CA LYS A 162 27.45 -8.17 -23.74
C LYS A 162 28.49 -7.92 -22.64
N ILE A 163 29.44 -7.03 -22.88
CA ILE A 163 30.41 -6.60 -21.87
C ILE A 163 29.68 -6.02 -20.66
N ALA A 164 28.69 -5.13 -20.88
CA ALA A 164 27.93 -4.49 -19.80
C ALA A 164 27.13 -5.49 -18.94
N LYS A 165 26.66 -6.60 -19.53
CA LYS A 165 25.95 -7.67 -18.81
C LYS A 165 26.89 -8.56 -17.99
N ASP A 166 28.14 -8.71 -18.42
CA ASP A 166 29.15 -9.49 -17.70
C ASP A 166 29.99 -8.58 -16.78
N LYS A 167 29.84 -8.78 -15.46
CA LYS A 167 30.54 -8.01 -14.43
C LYS A 167 32.07 -8.12 -14.54
N ALA A 168 32.61 -9.28 -14.90
CA ALA A 168 34.04 -9.47 -15.07
C ALA A 168 34.52 -8.77 -16.34
N ALA A 169 33.81 -8.96 -17.46
CA ALA A 169 34.14 -8.29 -18.72
C ALA A 169 34.11 -6.76 -18.57
N SER A 170 33.07 -6.22 -17.94
CA SER A 170 32.94 -4.80 -17.61
C SER A 170 34.12 -4.27 -16.78
N TYR A 171 34.54 -5.03 -15.76
CA TYR A 171 35.69 -4.66 -14.93
C TYR A 171 36.99 -4.58 -15.75
N PHE A 172 37.28 -5.60 -16.55
CA PHE A 172 38.47 -5.61 -17.41
C PHE A 172 38.42 -4.52 -18.48
N PHE A 173 37.25 -4.30 -19.09
CA PHE A 173 37.04 -3.26 -20.09
C PHE A 173 37.36 -1.87 -19.53
N LEU A 174 36.78 -1.50 -18.39
CA LEU A 174 37.00 -0.18 -17.79
C LEU A 174 38.45 0.03 -17.34
N ARG A 175 39.15 -1.04 -16.94
CA ARG A 175 40.58 -0.98 -16.55
C ARG A 175 41.56 -1.06 -17.71
N SER A 176 41.11 -1.48 -18.90
CA SER A 176 41.96 -1.61 -20.08
C SER A 176 42.24 -0.25 -20.73
N MET A 177 43.34 -0.17 -21.49
CA MET A 177 43.66 0.98 -22.34
C MET A 177 42.78 0.97 -23.61
N PRO A 178 42.62 2.11 -24.31
CA PRO A 178 41.74 2.19 -25.48
C PRO A 178 41.95 1.11 -26.56
N PRO A 179 43.19 0.70 -26.92
CA PRO A 179 43.38 -0.41 -27.86
C PRO A 179 42.85 -1.75 -27.34
N GLY A 180 43.04 -2.04 -26.06
CA GLY A 180 42.54 -3.26 -25.42
C GLY A 180 41.02 -3.27 -25.28
N ARG A 181 40.42 -2.11 -24.97
CA ARG A 181 38.97 -1.91 -24.97
C ARG A 181 38.36 -2.20 -26.34
N LYS A 182 38.96 -1.65 -27.40
CA LYS A 182 38.51 -1.89 -28.77
C LYS A 182 38.58 -3.38 -29.15
N ALA A 183 39.69 -4.04 -28.84
CA ALA A 183 39.84 -5.47 -29.08
C ALA A 183 38.79 -6.31 -28.35
N LEU A 184 38.50 -5.99 -27.08
CA LEU A 184 37.43 -6.64 -26.31
C LEU A 184 36.06 -6.46 -26.96
N ILE A 185 35.72 -5.24 -27.38
CA ILE A 185 34.44 -4.97 -28.05
C ILE A 185 34.33 -5.78 -29.35
N GLU A 186 35.37 -5.82 -30.16
CA GLU A 186 35.39 -6.58 -31.42
C GLU A 186 35.26 -8.09 -31.17
N ASP A 187 35.88 -8.63 -30.13
CA ASP A 187 35.76 -10.04 -29.76
C ASP A 187 34.32 -10.40 -29.34
N TYR A 188 33.77 -9.64 -28.39
CA TYR A 188 32.40 -9.84 -27.90
C TYR A 188 31.32 -9.59 -28.96
N SER A 189 31.62 -8.76 -29.98
CA SER A 189 30.71 -8.56 -31.11
C SER A 189 30.55 -9.79 -32.00
N ARG A 190 31.53 -10.71 -32.00
CA ARG A 190 31.56 -11.92 -32.86
C ARG A 190 31.02 -13.17 -32.18
N VAL A 191 31.00 -13.20 -30.85
CA VAL A 191 30.45 -14.32 -30.08
C VAL A 191 28.96 -14.41 -30.38
N ILE A 192 28.49 -15.52 -30.95
CA ILE A 192 27.06 -15.81 -31.09
C ILE A 192 26.69 -16.68 -29.89
N ASP A 193 25.68 -16.27 -29.13
CA ASP A 193 25.17 -17.00 -27.96
C ASP A 193 24.45 -18.30 -28.38
#